data_AF-A0A936GCM9-F1
#
_entry.id   AF-A0A936GCM9-F1
#
_cell.length_a   1.000
_cell.length_b   1.000
_cell.length_c   1.000
_cell.angle_alpha   90.00
_cell.angle_beta   90.00
_cell.angle_gamma   90.00
#
_symmetry.space_group_name_H-M   'P 1'
#
loop_
_entity.id
_entity.type
_entity.pdbx_description
1 polymer ?
#
loop_
_entity_poly.entity_id
_entity_poly.type
_entity_poly.pdbx_seq_one_letter_code
_entity_poly.pdbx_strand_id
1 'polypeptide(L)'
;MTQYSMTPFNSGTRMRTDHNVFASVVASYGRGQLVVGDELWEAPADGNEVKKGDKWIKVTSVDGVNVAERGWMAYIHKGSPICDNFKIITDPDPNPTPVFPESFTLTDPSGAKAEYVFVRIIE
;
A
#
# COMPACT_ATOMS: atom_id res chain seq x y z
N MET A 1 2.39 -4.63 -5.12
CA MET A 1 1.78 -3.33 -5.43
C MET A 1 1.58 -2.57 -4.12
N THR A 2 2.01 -1.30 -4.07
CA THR A 2 1.85 -0.48 -2.87
C THR A 2 0.37 -0.26 -2.56
N GLN A 3 -0.03 -0.54 -1.32
CA GLN A 3 -1.37 -0.28 -0.82
C GLN A 3 -1.34 0.81 0.25
N TYR A 4 -2.48 1.41 0.50
CA TYR A 4 -2.69 2.45 1.50
C TYR A 4 -3.87 2.07 2.37
N SER A 5 -3.81 2.37 3.65
CA SER A 5 -4.95 2.18 4.56
C SER A 5 -5.19 3.40 5.41
N MET A 6 -6.45 3.63 5.78
CA MET A 6 -6.88 4.71 6.67
C MET A 6 -8.21 4.36 7.35
N THR A 7 -8.58 5.13 8.37
CA THR A 7 -9.81 4.91 9.16
C THR A 7 -10.62 6.20 9.31
N PRO A 8 -11.92 6.26 9.00
CA PRO A 8 -12.70 7.49 9.13
C PRO A 8 -12.80 8.00 10.57
N PHE A 9 -12.61 9.30 10.79
CA PHE A 9 -12.82 9.92 12.10
C PHE A 9 -14.29 9.95 12.50
N ASN A 10 -15.16 10.23 11.53
CA ASN A 10 -16.60 10.40 11.71
C ASN A 10 -17.37 9.40 10.86
N SER A 11 -18.57 9.06 11.31
CA SER A 11 -19.53 8.34 10.49
C SER A 11 -20.07 9.24 9.38
N GLY A 12 -20.38 8.65 8.23
CA GLY A 12 -20.86 9.42 7.09
C GLY A 12 -19.73 9.95 6.20
N THR A 13 -18.50 9.43 6.35
CA THR A 13 -17.41 9.79 5.45
C THR A 13 -17.71 9.24 4.05
N ARG A 14 -17.56 10.06 3.03
CA ARG A 14 -18.05 9.77 1.68
C ARG A 14 -16.91 9.34 0.76
N MET A 15 -17.15 8.25 0.06
CA MET A 15 -16.38 7.87 -1.13
C MET A 15 -17.08 8.43 -2.35
N ARG A 16 -16.31 8.97 -3.29
CA ARG A 16 -16.80 9.70 -4.45
C ARG A 16 -16.23 9.15 -5.74
N THR A 17 -16.87 9.46 -6.86
CA THR A 17 -16.40 9.03 -8.18
C THR A 17 -15.06 9.66 -8.56
N ASP A 18 -14.74 10.82 -7.99
CA ASP A 18 -13.50 11.55 -8.22
C ASP A 18 -12.98 12.24 -6.94
N HIS A 19 -11.70 12.64 -6.95
CA HIS A 19 -10.95 13.17 -5.80
C HIS A 19 -11.25 14.65 -5.50
N ASN A 20 -12.53 15.04 -5.54
CA ASN A 20 -12.98 16.41 -5.30
C ASN A 20 -14.35 16.46 -4.58
N VAL A 21 -14.74 17.63 -4.09
CA VAL A 21 -15.97 17.80 -3.27
C VAL A 21 -17.28 17.75 -4.07
N PHE A 22 -17.23 18.03 -5.38
CA PHE A 22 -18.43 18.09 -6.24
C PHE A 22 -18.73 16.77 -6.93
N ALA A 23 -17.78 15.84 -6.94
CA ALA A 23 -17.95 14.50 -7.48
C ALA A 23 -19.09 13.74 -6.78
N SER A 24 -19.82 12.94 -7.57
CA SER A 24 -20.93 12.11 -7.08
C SER A 24 -20.48 11.19 -5.95
N VAL A 25 -21.34 11.01 -4.95
CA VAL A 25 -21.10 10.09 -3.85
C VAL A 25 -21.42 8.67 -4.31
N VAL A 26 -20.44 7.77 -4.17
CA VAL A 26 -20.59 6.34 -4.48
C VAL A 26 -21.11 5.60 -3.25
N ALA A 27 -20.49 5.84 -2.09
CA ALA A 27 -20.83 5.17 -0.84
C ALA A 27 -20.49 6.06 0.36
N SER A 28 -20.97 5.65 1.54
CA SER A 28 -20.61 6.28 2.79
C SER A 28 -20.24 5.25 3.84
N TYR A 29 -19.18 5.55 4.60
CA TYR A 29 -18.59 4.64 5.58
C TYR A 29 -18.67 5.23 6.99
N GLY A 30 -18.80 4.31 7.95
CA GLY A 30 -18.85 4.59 9.38
C GLY A 30 -17.48 4.92 9.95
N ARG A 31 -17.48 5.53 11.14
CA ARG A 31 -16.27 5.75 11.93
C ARG A 31 -15.54 4.44 12.20
N GLY A 32 -14.20 4.46 12.08
CA GLY A 32 -13.33 3.36 12.49
C GLY A 32 -13.24 2.17 11.54
N GLN A 33 -14.00 2.16 10.45
CA GLN A 33 -13.87 1.13 9.42
C GLN A 33 -12.51 1.21 8.73
N LEU A 34 -11.86 0.07 8.51
CA LEU A 34 -10.57 0.01 7.83
C LEU A 34 -10.79 0.14 6.32
N VAL A 35 -10.39 1.28 5.76
CA VAL A 35 -10.46 1.54 4.32
C VAL A 35 -9.09 1.27 3.72
N VAL A 36 -9.05 0.47 2.65
CA VAL A 36 -7.83 0.15 1.91
C VAL A 36 -7.97 0.62 0.47
N GLY A 37 -6.89 1.17 -0.08
CA GLY A 37 -6.76 1.59 -1.47
C GLY A 37 -5.40 1.25 -2.05
N ASP A 38 -5.26 1.41 -3.36
CA ASP A 38 -4.06 1.06 -4.15
C ASP A 38 -3.49 2.28 -4.90
N GLU A 39 -4.27 3.35 -5.05
CA GLU A 39 -3.82 4.62 -5.62
C GLU A 39 -3.91 5.72 -4.56
N LEU A 40 -2.90 6.59 -4.52
CA LEU A 40 -2.86 7.80 -3.71
C LEU A 40 -2.77 8.99 -4.66
N TRP A 41 -3.64 9.97 -4.44
CA TRP A 41 -3.60 11.25 -5.12
C TRP A 41 -3.39 12.37 -4.11
N GLU A 42 -2.56 13.34 -4.47
CA GLU A 42 -2.28 14.52 -3.66
C GLU A 42 -2.49 15.79 -4.50
N ALA A 43 -3.22 16.75 -3.94
CA ALA A 43 -3.53 18.00 -4.61
C ALA A 43 -2.26 18.85 -4.83
N PRO A 44 -1.89 19.17 -6.08
CA PRO A 44 -0.65 19.89 -6.37
C PRO A 44 -0.71 21.38 -6.04
N ALA A 45 -1.91 21.97 -6.03
CA ALA A 45 -2.17 23.37 -5.82
C ALA A 45 -3.52 23.60 -5.14
N ASP A 46 -3.75 24.82 -4.65
CA ASP A 46 -5.04 25.23 -4.12
C ASP A 46 -6.05 25.44 -5.24
N GLY A 47 -7.27 24.94 -5.02
CA GLY A 47 -8.43 25.16 -5.87
C GLY A 47 -9.70 25.32 -5.03
N ASN A 48 -10.83 25.51 -5.71
CA ASN A 48 -12.12 25.63 -5.04
C ASN A 48 -12.59 24.31 -4.41
N GLU A 49 -12.16 23.19 -4.99
CA GLU A 49 -12.64 21.84 -4.68
C GLU A 49 -11.71 21.09 -3.73
N VAL A 50 -10.42 21.41 -3.79
CA VAL A 50 -9.31 20.76 -3.08
C VAL A 50 -8.28 21.83 -2.72
N LYS A 51 -7.57 21.65 -1.62
CA LYS A 51 -6.43 22.51 -1.25
C LYS A 51 -5.13 21.77 -1.43
N LYS A 52 -4.03 22.50 -1.66
CA LYS A 52 -2.69 21.92 -1.76
C LYS A 52 -2.41 21.03 -0.54
N GLY A 53 -1.96 19.81 -0.79
CA GLY A 53 -1.69 18.82 0.26
C GLY A 53 -2.92 18.02 0.72
N ASP A 54 -4.10 18.25 0.14
CA ASP A 54 -5.21 17.32 0.27
C ASP A 54 -4.82 15.96 -0.30
N LYS A 55 -5.21 14.89 0.38
CA LYS A 55 -4.81 13.52 0.04
C LYS A 55 -6.04 12.65 -0.06
N TRP A 56 -6.09 11.86 -1.12
CA TRP A 56 -7.21 10.97 -1.42
C TRP A 56 -6.67 9.60 -1.81
N ILE A 57 -7.32 8.55 -1.32
CA ILE A 57 -7.01 7.19 -1.75
C ILE A 57 -8.14 6.64 -2.61
N LYS A 58 -7.80 5.85 -3.61
CA LYS A 58 -8.78 5.13 -4.42
C LYS A 58 -9.08 3.80 -3.76
N VAL A 59 -10.27 3.69 -3.19
CA VAL A 59 -10.67 2.58 -2.34
C VAL A 59 -10.88 1.32 -3.16
N THR A 60 -10.36 0.21 -2.64
CA THR A 60 -10.49 -1.14 -3.19
C THR A 60 -11.25 -2.05 -2.24
N SER A 61 -11.09 -1.89 -0.93
CA SER A 61 -11.82 -2.66 0.08
C SER A 61 -12.09 -1.87 1.36
N VAL A 62 -13.11 -2.29 2.09
CA VAL A 62 -13.45 -1.78 3.43
C VAL A 62 -13.71 -2.97 4.35
N ASP A 63 -13.06 -2.98 5.51
CA ASP A 63 -13.10 -4.09 6.49
C ASP A 63 -12.83 -5.47 5.86
N GLY A 64 -11.93 -5.51 4.87
CA GLY A 64 -11.55 -6.73 4.15
C GLY A 64 -12.53 -7.16 3.04
N VAL A 65 -13.63 -6.42 2.84
CA VAL A 65 -14.61 -6.68 1.77
C VAL A 65 -14.35 -5.75 0.59
N ASN A 66 -14.22 -6.31 -0.61
CA ASN A 66 -14.03 -5.52 -1.82
C ASN A 66 -15.24 -4.62 -2.09
N VAL A 67 -14.99 -3.37 -2.46
CA VAL A 67 -16.07 -2.45 -2.84
C VAL A 67 -16.62 -2.83 -4.22
N ALA A 68 -17.94 -2.77 -4.39
CA ALA A 68 -18.58 -3.08 -5.67
C ALA A 68 -18.22 -2.06 -6.76
N GLU A 69 -18.09 -0.79 -6.36
CA GLU A 69 -17.67 0.30 -7.22
C GLU A 69 -16.50 1.04 -6.55
N ARG A 70 -15.41 1.24 -7.31
CA ARG A 70 -14.22 1.91 -6.82
C ARG A 70 -14.42 3.42 -6.85
N GLY A 71 -13.92 4.11 -5.84
CA GLY A 71 -14.01 5.56 -5.75
C GLY A 71 -12.91 6.16 -4.89
N TRP A 72 -12.86 7.47 -4.85
CA TRP A 72 -11.90 8.25 -4.09
C TRP A 72 -12.46 8.63 -2.73
N MET A 73 -11.64 8.48 -1.70
CA MET A 73 -11.99 8.86 -0.35
C MET A 73 -10.87 9.71 0.24
N ALA A 74 -11.25 10.83 0.85
CA ALA A 74 -10.30 11.79 1.38
C ALA A 74 -9.67 11.29 2.68
N TYR A 75 -8.35 11.30 2.74
CA TYR A 75 -7.57 11.30 3.97
C TYR A 75 -7.50 12.71 4.56
N ILE A 76 -7.14 13.70 3.73
CA ILE A 76 -7.13 15.13 4.07
C ILE A 76 -7.98 15.87 3.03
N HIS A 77 -8.90 16.71 3.50
CA HIS A 77 -9.75 17.53 2.64
C HIS A 77 -9.85 18.96 3.14
N LYS A 78 -9.62 19.92 2.24
CA LYS A 78 -9.55 21.36 2.53
C LYS A 78 -8.63 21.70 3.70
N GLY A 79 -7.53 20.96 3.83
CA GLY A 79 -6.57 21.09 4.92
C GLY A 79 -7.03 20.54 6.28
N SER A 80 -8.19 19.88 6.33
CA SER A 80 -8.68 19.20 7.54
C SER A 80 -8.57 17.69 7.36
N PRO A 81 -8.07 16.96 8.37
CA PRO A 81 -7.98 15.51 8.28
C PRO A 81 -9.37 14.89 8.44
N ILE A 82 -9.71 13.96 7.54
CA ILE A 82 -11.01 13.26 7.48
C ILE A 82 -10.89 11.83 7.99
N CYS A 83 -9.71 11.22 7.77
CA CYS A 83 -9.37 9.90 8.28
C CYS A 83 -8.09 9.95 9.12
N ASP A 84 -7.88 8.91 9.92
CA ASP A 84 -6.72 8.66 10.78
C ASP A 84 -6.00 7.37 10.36
N ASN A 85 -4.88 7.08 11.03
CA ASN A 85 -4.11 5.84 10.93
C ASN A 85 -3.64 5.56 9.51
N PHE A 86 -3.29 6.62 8.77
CA PHE A 86 -2.78 6.46 7.42
C PHE A 86 -1.49 5.64 7.43
N LYS A 87 -1.49 4.53 6.70
CA LYS A 87 -0.33 3.64 6.56
C LYS A 87 -0.12 3.24 5.11
N ILE A 88 1.14 3.22 4.71
CA ILE A 88 1.57 2.59 3.46
C ILE A 88 1.81 1.11 3.77
N ILE A 89 1.04 0.26 3.10
CA ILE A 89 1.20 -1.19 3.11
C ILE A 89 2.13 -1.50 1.93
N THR A 90 3.41 -1.63 2.21
CA THR A 90 4.37 -2.17 1.24
C THR A 90 4.18 -3.68 1.21
N ASP A 91 4.05 -4.27 0.02
CA ASP A 91 4.23 -5.72 -0.09
C ASP A 91 5.60 -6.09 0.48
N PRO A 92 5.72 -7.24 1.17
CA PRO A 92 7.03 -7.76 1.54
C PRO A 92 7.88 -7.86 0.28
N ASP A 93 9.10 -7.33 0.36
CA ASP A 93 10.13 -7.44 -0.69
C ASP A 93 10.15 -8.88 -1.23
N PRO A 94 10.11 -9.11 -2.56
CA PRO A 94 10.27 -10.45 -3.10
C PRO A 94 11.48 -11.11 -2.45
N ASN A 95 11.18 -12.19 -1.71
CA ASN A 95 12.10 -13.12 -1.06
C ASN A 95 13.50 -13.10 -1.70
N PRO A 96 14.60 -12.91 -0.95
CA PRO A 96 15.92 -12.93 -1.55
C PRO A 96 16.10 -14.23 -2.33
N THR A 97 16.40 -14.13 -3.62
CA THR A 97 16.78 -15.28 -4.44
C THR A 97 17.86 -16.04 -3.67
N PRO A 98 17.68 -17.33 -3.34
CA PRO A 98 18.70 -18.08 -2.62
C PRO A 98 19.98 -18.07 -3.46
N VAL A 99 21.00 -17.34 -2.99
CA VAL A 99 22.34 -17.35 -3.59
C VAL A 99 22.97 -18.67 -3.15
N PHE A 100 23.03 -19.62 -4.07
CA PHE A 100 23.78 -20.85 -3.85
C PHE A 100 25.28 -20.48 -3.80
N PRO A 101 26.02 -20.89 -2.76
CA PRO A 101 27.42 -20.49 -2.63
C PRO A 101 28.24 -21.07 -3.80
N GLU A 102 29.22 -20.31 -4.30
CA GLU A 102 30.09 -20.74 -5.39
C GLU A 102 30.94 -21.96 -5.00
N SER A 103 31.27 -22.07 -3.72
CA SER A 103 31.97 -23.22 -3.15
C SER A 103 31.60 -23.47 -1.69
N PHE A 104 31.92 -24.66 -1.19
CA PHE A 104 31.97 -24.91 0.25
C PHE A 104 33.22 -25.70 0.63
N THR A 105 33.74 -25.43 1.82
CA THR A 105 34.93 -26.12 2.34
C THR A 105 34.51 -27.23 3.31
N LEU A 106 34.97 -28.44 3.04
CA LEU A 106 34.85 -29.58 3.94
C LEU A 106 36.17 -29.73 4.70
N THR A 107 36.09 -29.77 6.02
CA THR A 107 37.26 -30.06 6.87
C THR A 107 37.10 -31.46 7.45
N ASP A 108 38.04 -32.34 7.14
CA ASP A 108 38.09 -33.69 7.70
C ASP A 108 38.56 -33.65 9.17
N PRO A 109 38.16 -34.59 10.04
CA PRO A 109 38.71 -34.76 11.39
C PRO A 109 40.24 -34.79 11.50
N SER A 110 41.00 -35.08 10.43
CA SER A 110 42.46 -34.94 10.41
C SER A 110 42.98 -33.49 10.29
N GLY A 111 42.08 -32.51 10.07
CA GLY A 111 42.41 -31.11 9.83
C GLY A 111 42.66 -30.76 8.36
N ALA A 112 42.61 -31.74 7.45
CA ALA A 112 42.71 -31.50 6.02
C ALA A 112 41.46 -30.77 5.48
N LYS A 113 41.67 -29.80 4.57
CA LYS A 113 40.59 -29.01 3.95
C LYS A 113 40.49 -29.34 2.46
N ALA A 114 39.26 -29.57 2.00
CA ALA A 114 38.93 -29.70 0.59
C ALA A 114 37.87 -28.65 0.21
N GLU A 115 38.09 -27.93 -0.89
CA GLU A 115 37.12 -26.98 -1.45
C GLU A 115 36.35 -27.64 -2.59
N TYR A 116 35.02 -27.57 -2.51
CA TYR A 116 34.11 -28.09 -3.53
C TYR A 116 33.46 -26.90 -4.24
N VAL A 117 33.80 -26.71 -5.51
CA VAL A 117 33.25 -25.66 -6.37
C VAL A 117 32.05 -26.22 -7.14
N PHE A 118 30.93 -25.52 -7.10
CA PHE A 118 29.74 -25.92 -7.84
C PHE A 118 29.76 -25.36 -9.26
N VAL A 119 29.68 -26.25 -10.26
CA VAL A 119 29.60 -25.84 -11.68
C VAL A 119 28.16 -25.96 -12.13
N ARG A 120 27.56 -24.84 -12.53
CA ARG A 120 26.21 -24.83 -13.12
C ARG A 120 26.27 -25.39 -14.54
N ILE A 121 25.63 -26.53 -14.79
CA ILE A 121 25.39 -27.04 -16.14
C ILE A 121 24.09 -26.41 -16.63
N ILE A 122 24.14 -25.71 -17.78
CA ILE A 122 22.96 -25.18 -18.47
C ILE A 122 22.76 -26.11 -19.68
N GLU A 123 21.65 -26.85 -19.72
CA GLU A 123 21.18 -27.61 -20.89
C GLU A 123 20.35 -26.74 -21.83
#